data_AF-A0A813NRA7-F1
#
_entry.id   AF-A0A813NRA7-F1
#
_cell.length_a   1.000
_cell.length_b   1.000
_cell.length_c   1.000
_cell.angle_alpha   90.00
_cell.angle_beta   90.00
_cell.angle_gamma   90.00
#
_symmetry.space_group_name_H-M   'P 1'
#
loop_
_entity.id
_entity.type
_entity.pdbx_description
1 polymer ?
#
loop_
_entity_poly.entity_id
_entity_poly.type
_entity_poly.pdbx_seq_one_letter_code
_entity_poly.pdbx_strand_id
1 'polypeptide(L)'
;MNGANVNFQQTEKTKSTSLHVAAFRKHKDVVDFLLSNGANPSIRNVFGNTPSEDETTDEIRKLIATFEKNRIAEKNLQIHLFISNDHMSTEPNVKLQLEMTATILDVIQNIPTSILNNYPNGVQFSIARRPLNFPEDTELLDAVQKIRYIDGFLIYLPLCLVIHHADDLLPKVKMNPNIVPRGFVEVVDGDNKYEIMPLDEIKIIKLTKLEFEFPPNCVDEKLELRISFLKTANCVARGLKSCACMFLIQTKNDKKFRQTPLIRYISSSSNKRANLYVFNQRYWFTLNDNRMIQSNACYAIVEDSEIIPNELYLNPDMFLNGRLEPRDYPKKCLCLRIKERNDKDFSKTAYHGTSIQAVRSILTDGLVIPGTVTATGKRINPPANHIARERPAFNIPDFAGAIFVSPSVHYSCDSTYAIQFTFNDQLMVPVLEVGVRPNSYTKFPSTVTDYTLHDNDNPEELEWRINNPLDTEIFNVLFIPVMESITFARIERKKRIVE
;
A
#
# COMPACT_ATOMS: atom_id res chain seq x y z
N MET A 1 16.88 12.38 -3.53
CA MET A 1 16.70 11.44 -2.40
C MET A 1 16.30 10.06 -2.95
N ASN A 2 17.05 8.99 -2.63
CA ASN A 2 16.96 7.68 -3.30
C ASN A 2 15.88 6.72 -2.73
N GLY A 3 14.75 7.23 -2.23
CA GLY A 3 13.59 6.40 -1.86
C GLY A 3 13.85 5.32 -0.79
N ALA A 4 14.82 5.55 0.10
CA ALA A 4 15.07 4.65 1.22
C ALA A 4 13.88 4.65 2.19
N ASN A 5 13.41 3.46 2.59
CA ASN A 5 12.41 3.35 3.64
C ASN A 5 13.05 3.75 4.97
N VAL A 6 12.73 4.96 5.45
CA VAL A 6 13.28 5.57 6.68
C VAL A 6 13.02 4.73 7.94
N ASN A 7 12.00 3.87 7.89
CA ASN A 7 11.55 2.99 8.98
C ASN A 7 11.91 1.53 8.79
N PHE A 8 12.74 1.19 7.79
CA PHE A 8 13.18 -0.17 7.57
C PHE A 8 13.84 -0.74 8.84
N GLN A 9 13.28 -1.84 9.34
CA GLN A 9 13.90 -2.63 10.41
C GLN A 9 14.77 -3.71 9.78
N GLN A 10 16.04 -3.76 10.16
CA GLN A 10 16.91 -4.84 9.68
C GLN A 10 16.35 -6.23 10.08
N THR A 11 16.38 -7.18 9.15
CA THR A 11 15.74 -8.48 9.33
C THR A 11 16.56 -9.47 10.16
N GLU A 12 17.89 -9.32 10.20
CA GLU A 12 18.77 -10.42 10.63
C GLU A 12 19.41 -10.32 12.02
N LYS A 13 19.43 -9.14 12.68
CA LYS A 13 20.10 -9.01 14.01
C LYS A 13 19.26 -8.30 15.03
N THR A 14 19.12 -6.98 14.91
CA THR A 14 18.57 -6.16 15.98
C THR A 14 17.17 -5.65 15.72
N LYS A 15 16.61 -5.80 14.51
CA LYS A 15 15.40 -5.06 14.06
C LYS A 15 15.47 -3.55 14.34
N SER A 16 16.68 -3.00 14.43
CA SER A 16 16.90 -1.56 14.54
C SER A 16 16.53 -0.87 13.22
N THR A 17 16.00 0.35 13.34
CA THR A 17 15.79 1.27 12.22
C THR A 17 16.97 2.22 12.06
N SER A 18 17.01 2.98 10.97
CA SER A 18 17.98 4.08 10.81
C SER A 18 17.92 5.07 11.96
N LEU A 19 16.74 5.31 12.55
CA LEU A 19 16.58 6.19 13.71
C LEU A 19 17.20 5.61 14.98
N HIS A 20 17.11 4.30 15.22
CA HIS A 20 17.83 3.65 16.33
C HIS A 20 19.34 3.81 16.18
N VAL A 21 19.85 3.57 14.96
CA VAL A 21 21.29 3.66 14.70
C VAL A 21 21.77 5.11 14.86
N ALA A 22 21.03 6.09 14.35
CA ALA A 22 21.36 7.51 14.50
C ALA A 22 21.34 7.95 15.97
N ALA A 23 20.35 7.50 16.73
CA ALA A 23 20.25 7.79 18.17
C ALA A 23 21.39 7.14 18.96
N PHE A 24 21.67 5.85 18.74
CA PHE A 24 22.77 5.11 19.39
C PHE A 24 24.14 5.72 19.07
N ARG A 25 24.35 6.14 17.81
CA ARG A 25 25.59 6.81 17.38
C ARG A 25 25.70 8.25 17.83
N LYS A 26 24.65 8.82 18.44
CA LYS A 26 24.59 10.20 18.95
C LYS A 26 24.64 11.27 17.83
N HIS A 27 24.14 10.95 16.64
CA HIS A 27 24.11 11.86 15.49
C HIS A 27 22.83 12.69 15.51
N LYS A 28 22.80 13.77 16.30
CA LYS A 28 21.61 14.60 16.52
C LYS A 28 21.04 15.18 15.23
N ASP A 29 21.89 15.67 14.35
CA ASP A 29 21.56 16.20 13.02
C ASP A 29 20.89 15.16 12.13
N VAL A 30 21.40 13.92 12.15
CA VAL A 30 20.79 12.80 11.42
C VAL A 30 19.46 12.38 12.06
N VAL A 31 19.35 12.39 13.39
CA VAL A 31 18.07 12.13 14.07
C VAL A 31 17.03 13.17 13.66
N ASP A 32 17.36 14.46 13.70
CA ASP A 32 16.47 15.54 13.31
C ASP A 32 16.04 15.44 11.84
N PHE A 33 17.01 15.16 10.96
CA PHE A 33 16.74 14.88 9.55
C PHE A 33 15.81 13.68 9.36
N LEU A 34 16.06 12.55 10.05
CA LEU A 34 15.24 11.34 9.95
C LEU A 34 13.81 11.60 10.48
N LEU A 35 13.67 12.26 11.62
CA LEU A 35 12.36 12.63 12.19
C LEU A 35 11.59 13.56 11.25
N SER A 36 12.25 14.57 10.69
CA SER A 36 11.67 15.49 9.69
C SER A 36 11.28 14.79 8.38
N ASN A 37 11.87 13.62 8.09
CA ASN A 37 11.57 12.77 6.94
C ASN A 37 10.68 11.56 7.31
N GLY A 38 9.97 11.60 8.44
CA GLY A 38 8.94 10.61 8.79
C GLY A 38 9.45 9.35 9.50
N ALA A 39 10.65 9.38 10.09
CA ALA A 39 11.12 8.29 10.95
C ALA A 39 10.21 8.13 12.17
N ASN A 40 9.84 6.89 12.48
CA ASN A 40 8.94 6.54 13.58
C ASN A 40 9.76 6.30 14.87
N PRO A 41 9.67 7.22 15.86
CA PRO A 41 10.38 7.09 17.14
C PRO A 41 9.79 6.01 18.05
N SER A 42 8.67 5.40 17.70
CA SER A 42 7.99 4.39 18.53
C SER A 42 8.32 2.94 18.11
N ILE A 43 9.09 2.72 17.04
CA ILE A 43 9.48 1.38 16.61
C ILE A 43 10.40 0.78 17.67
N ARG A 44 10.16 -0.48 18.07
CA ARG A 44 11.01 -1.21 19.01
C ARG A 44 11.95 -2.17 18.29
N ASN A 45 13.21 -2.20 18.71
CA ASN A 45 14.20 -3.17 18.26
C ASN A 45 13.98 -4.55 18.95
N VAL A 46 14.85 -5.54 18.68
CA VAL A 46 14.77 -6.90 19.26
C VAL A 46 14.93 -6.90 20.78
N PHE A 47 15.61 -5.90 21.34
CA PHE A 47 15.74 -5.71 22.79
C PHE A 47 14.51 -5.06 23.41
N GLY A 48 13.51 -4.72 22.60
CA GLY A 48 12.31 -4.04 23.03
C GLY A 48 12.48 -2.54 23.20
N ASN A 49 13.64 -1.95 22.90
CA ASN A 49 13.88 -0.51 23.08
C ASN A 49 13.41 0.29 21.86
N THR A 50 12.83 1.46 22.09
CA THR A 50 12.69 2.52 21.08
C THR A 50 14.02 3.26 20.86
N PRO A 51 14.18 4.08 19.80
CA PRO A 51 15.38 4.90 19.59
C PRO A 51 15.73 5.83 20.76
N SER A 52 14.74 6.29 21.55
CA SER A 52 14.95 7.15 22.71
C SER A 52 15.30 6.38 23.99
N GLU A 53 14.95 5.10 24.04
CA GLU A 53 15.27 4.13 25.11
C GLU A 53 16.62 3.44 24.89
N ASP A 54 17.17 3.49 23.67
CA ASP A 54 18.51 3.00 23.36
C ASP A 54 19.61 3.86 24.03
N GLU A 55 20.86 3.39 24.02
CA GLU A 55 21.99 4.12 24.59
C GLU A 55 22.29 5.41 23.79
N THR A 56 21.61 6.50 24.14
CA THR A 56 21.70 7.81 23.47
C THR A 56 21.91 8.97 24.47
N THR A 57 22.09 10.19 23.97
CA THR A 57 22.27 11.40 24.79
C THR A 57 20.92 11.95 25.29
N ASP A 58 20.94 12.65 26.42
CA ASP A 58 19.75 13.35 26.94
C ASP A 58 19.19 14.37 25.95
N GLU A 59 20.06 14.97 25.14
CA GLU A 59 19.69 15.93 24.11
C GLU A 59 18.89 15.28 22.98
N ILE A 60 19.33 14.12 22.47
CA ILE A 60 18.60 13.36 21.44
C ILE A 60 17.31 12.78 22.03
N ARG A 61 17.33 12.30 23.27
CA ARG A 61 16.13 11.82 23.97
C ARG A 61 15.09 12.93 24.10
N LYS A 62 15.52 14.14 24.49
CA LYS A 62 14.65 15.33 24.54
C LYS A 62 14.15 15.74 23.16
N LEU A 63 14.98 15.68 22.12
CA LEU A 63 14.59 15.96 20.74
C LEU A 63 13.47 15.02 20.28
N ILE A 64 13.65 13.71 20.45
CA ILE A 64 12.65 12.69 20.10
C ILE A 64 11.37 12.88 20.92
N ALA A 65 11.48 13.08 22.23
CA ALA A 65 10.32 13.29 23.09
C ALA A 65 9.57 14.60 22.77
N THR A 66 10.30 15.67 22.40
CA THR A 66 9.71 16.95 21.96
C THR A 66 9.00 16.77 20.64
N PHE A 67 9.59 16.02 19.70
CA PHE A 67 8.96 15.67 18.44
C PHE A 67 7.67 14.86 18.65
N GLU A 68 7.69 13.83 19.51
CA GLU A 68 6.49 13.05 19.85
C GLU A 68 5.41 13.89 20.55
N LYS A 69 5.81 14.77 21.48
CA LYS A 69 4.91 15.69 22.19
C LYS A 69 4.29 16.70 21.24
N ASN A 70 5.08 17.29 20.34
CA ASN A 70 4.60 18.22 19.32
C ASN A 70 3.68 17.51 18.33
N ARG A 71 3.95 16.25 17.98
CA ARG A 71 3.06 15.43 17.15
C ARG A 71 1.68 15.18 17.79
N ILE A 72 1.62 15.03 19.11
CA ILE A 72 0.37 14.82 19.87
C ILE A 72 -0.33 16.15 20.18
N ALA A 73 0.43 17.24 20.33
CA ALA A 73 -0.08 18.58 20.64
C ALA A 73 -0.48 19.39 19.39
N GLU A 74 0.10 19.07 18.22
CA GLU A 74 -0.35 19.59 16.93
C GLU A 74 -1.73 19.01 16.64
N LYS A 75 -2.77 19.78 16.97
CA LYS A 75 -4.14 19.60 16.45
C LYS A 75 -4.22 19.80 14.93
N ASN A 76 -3.07 19.89 14.25
CA ASN A 76 -2.96 20.33 12.89
C ASN A 76 -2.43 19.21 11.99
N LEU A 77 -3.18 18.94 10.94
CA LEU A 77 -2.80 18.16 9.78
C LEU A 77 -1.87 18.98 8.87
N GLN A 78 -0.61 18.59 8.80
CA GLN A 78 0.28 19.00 7.71
C GLN A 78 -0.15 18.32 6.41
N ILE A 79 -0.34 19.09 5.34
CA ILE A 79 -0.77 18.61 4.03
C ILE A 79 0.20 19.14 2.98
N HIS A 80 0.71 18.23 2.17
CA HIS A 80 1.60 18.52 1.05
C HIS A 80 0.83 18.32 -0.24
N LEU A 81 0.61 19.39 -0.98
CA LEU A 81 -0.06 19.33 -2.28
C LEU A 81 0.97 19.31 -3.40
N PHE A 82 0.78 18.38 -4.32
CA PHE A 82 1.54 18.26 -5.55
C PHE A 82 0.62 18.52 -6.73
N ILE A 83 1.09 19.23 -7.74
CA ILE A 83 0.35 19.42 -8.99
C ILE A 83 0.60 18.20 -9.89
N SER A 84 -0.46 17.63 -10.46
CA SER A 84 -0.36 16.45 -11.34
C SER A 84 0.70 16.63 -12.41
N ASN A 85 0.78 17.81 -13.04
CA ASN A 85 1.72 18.14 -14.11
C ASN A 85 3.08 18.67 -13.62
N ASP A 86 3.23 18.95 -12.31
CA ASP A 86 4.52 19.27 -11.71
C ASP A 86 5.17 17.98 -11.21
N HIS A 87 5.60 17.19 -12.17
CA HIS A 87 6.27 15.95 -11.87
C HIS A 87 7.71 16.22 -11.35
N MET A 88 8.22 17.44 -11.37
CA MET A 88 9.67 17.74 -11.35
C MET A 88 10.21 17.96 -9.93
N SER A 89 9.33 18.30 -9.00
CA SER A 89 9.72 18.65 -7.63
C SER A 89 9.57 17.49 -6.65
N THR A 90 10.64 17.18 -5.91
CA THR A 90 10.54 16.38 -4.67
C THR A 90 9.92 17.18 -3.53
N GLU A 91 9.86 18.51 -3.66
CA GLU A 91 9.21 19.41 -2.71
C GLU A 91 7.74 19.63 -3.11
N PRO A 92 6.83 19.72 -2.14
CA PRO A 92 5.43 20.04 -2.42
C PRO A 92 5.25 21.44 -2.98
N ASN A 93 4.33 21.60 -3.92
CA ASN A 93 3.91 22.89 -4.46
C ASN A 93 3.27 23.77 -3.38
N VAL A 94 2.54 23.14 -2.45
CA VAL A 94 1.90 23.82 -1.34
C VAL A 94 2.09 22.99 -0.07
N LYS A 95 2.55 23.65 1.00
CA LYS A 95 2.56 23.10 2.36
C LYS A 95 1.48 23.79 3.15
N LEU A 96 0.49 23.03 3.61
CA LEU A 96 -0.58 23.52 4.46
C LEU A 96 -0.44 22.91 5.84
N GLN A 97 -0.93 23.64 6.84
CA GLN A 97 -1.11 23.15 8.19
C GLN A 97 -2.53 23.54 8.61
N LEU A 98 -3.45 22.58 8.53
CA LEU A 98 -4.88 22.77 8.81
C LEU A 98 -5.27 21.99 10.06
N GLU A 99 -6.42 22.22 10.68
CA GLU A 99 -6.86 21.40 11.82
C GLU A 99 -7.15 19.94 11.41
N MET A 100 -7.09 18.99 12.35
CA MET A 100 -7.39 17.57 12.08
C MET A 100 -8.84 17.32 11.62
N THR A 101 -9.75 18.25 11.91
CA THR A 101 -11.15 18.29 11.46
C THR A 101 -11.32 18.95 10.09
N ALA A 102 -10.23 19.40 9.45
CA ALA A 102 -10.30 20.05 8.15
C ALA A 102 -10.96 19.14 7.11
N THR A 103 -11.83 19.75 6.33
CA THR A 103 -12.52 19.16 5.18
C THR A 103 -11.72 19.42 3.90
N ILE A 104 -12.18 18.87 2.78
CA ILE A 104 -11.57 19.19 1.48
C ILE A 104 -11.76 20.67 1.08
N LEU A 105 -12.82 21.32 1.56
CA LEU A 105 -13.05 22.74 1.29
C LEU A 105 -11.98 23.60 1.96
N ASP A 106 -11.59 23.24 3.18
CA ASP A 106 -10.50 23.92 3.89
C ASP A 106 -9.17 23.78 3.15
N VAL A 107 -8.92 22.63 2.52
CA VAL A 107 -7.74 22.45 1.64
C VAL A 107 -7.82 23.40 0.45
N ILE A 108 -8.94 23.38 -0.30
CA ILE A 108 -9.12 24.18 -1.52
C ILE A 108 -8.96 25.68 -1.23
N GLN A 109 -9.58 26.17 -0.15
CA GLN A 109 -9.53 27.58 0.23
C GLN A 109 -8.11 28.07 0.57
N ASN A 110 -7.23 27.15 1.00
CA ASN A 110 -5.85 27.47 1.33
C ASN A 110 -4.87 27.23 0.16
N ILE A 111 -5.35 26.83 -1.02
CA ILE A 111 -4.51 26.77 -2.23
C ILE A 111 -4.31 28.19 -2.78
N PRO A 112 -3.06 28.61 -3.07
CA PRO A 112 -2.78 29.90 -3.71
C PRO A 112 -3.59 30.10 -4.99
N THR A 113 -4.16 31.29 -5.17
CA THR A 113 -4.95 31.65 -6.37
C THR A 113 -4.15 31.52 -7.66
N SER A 114 -2.83 31.74 -7.62
CA SER A 114 -1.93 31.50 -8.76
C SER A 114 -1.93 30.05 -9.25
N ILE A 115 -2.14 29.08 -8.37
CA ILE A 115 -2.30 27.66 -8.72
C ILE A 115 -3.72 27.42 -9.22
N LEU A 116 -4.74 27.89 -8.49
CA LEU A 116 -6.16 27.68 -8.83
C LEU A 116 -6.55 28.27 -10.19
N ASN A 117 -5.90 29.36 -10.62
CA ASN A 117 -6.13 29.94 -11.95
C ASN A 117 -5.84 28.97 -13.10
N ASN A 118 -4.99 27.96 -12.88
CA ASN A 118 -4.73 26.90 -13.85
C ASN A 118 -5.83 25.82 -13.88
N TYR A 119 -6.79 25.87 -12.95
CA TYR A 119 -7.87 24.89 -12.78
C TYR A 119 -9.26 25.56 -12.81
N PRO A 120 -9.68 26.15 -13.94
CA PRO A 120 -10.90 26.96 -14.03
C PRO A 120 -12.20 26.17 -13.77
N ASN A 121 -12.18 24.85 -13.99
CA ASN A 121 -13.32 23.95 -13.75
C ASN A 121 -13.33 23.34 -12.34
N GLY A 122 -12.45 23.81 -11.45
CA GLY A 122 -12.25 23.25 -10.12
C GLY A 122 -11.13 22.20 -10.07
N VAL A 123 -10.77 21.84 -8.83
CA VAL A 123 -9.70 20.90 -8.53
C VAL A 123 -10.27 19.58 -8.01
N GLN A 124 -9.64 18.48 -8.39
CA GLN A 124 -9.85 17.19 -7.77
C GLN A 124 -8.57 16.68 -7.13
N PHE A 125 -8.73 15.83 -6.13
CA PHE A 125 -7.61 15.30 -5.37
C PHE A 125 -7.51 13.79 -5.55
N SER A 126 -6.29 13.28 -5.55
CA SER A 126 -6.03 11.85 -5.48
C SER A 126 -4.91 11.54 -4.50
N ILE A 127 -4.90 10.31 -4.02
CA ILE A 127 -3.73 9.69 -3.39
C ILE A 127 -3.37 8.47 -4.23
N ALA A 128 -2.13 8.38 -4.72
CA ALA A 128 -1.66 7.24 -5.49
C ALA A 128 -2.62 6.81 -6.63
N ARG A 129 -3.23 7.80 -7.31
CA ARG A 129 -4.23 7.64 -8.40
C ARG A 129 -5.62 7.18 -7.98
N ARG A 130 -5.92 7.09 -6.69
CA ARG A 130 -7.30 6.90 -6.23
C ARG A 130 -7.96 8.26 -6.07
N PRO A 131 -8.97 8.59 -6.89
CA PRO A 131 -9.71 9.83 -6.74
C PRO A 131 -10.30 9.88 -5.33
N LEU A 132 -10.08 10.99 -4.64
CA LEU A 132 -10.75 11.27 -3.39
C LEU A 132 -12.20 11.71 -3.69
N ASN A 133 -13.17 10.89 -3.32
CA ASN A 133 -14.58 11.21 -3.47
C ASN A 133 -15.14 11.65 -2.12
N PHE A 134 -15.57 12.91 -2.06
CA PHE A 134 -16.11 13.52 -0.85
C PHE A 134 -17.59 13.82 -1.08
N PRO A 135 -18.52 13.21 -0.34
CA PRO A 135 -19.76 13.89 -0.03
C PRO A 135 -19.43 15.26 0.58
N GLU A 136 -20.23 16.28 0.27
CA GLU A 136 -20.14 17.60 0.92
C GLU A 136 -20.03 17.41 2.45
N ASP A 137 -19.13 18.15 3.09
CA ASP A 137 -18.84 18.14 4.55
C ASP A 137 -18.09 16.93 5.13
N THR A 138 -17.47 16.07 4.31
CA THR A 138 -16.65 14.97 4.84
C THR A 138 -15.27 15.47 5.33
N GLU A 139 -14.93 15.18 6.59
CA GLU A 139 -13.58 15.42 7.14
C GLU A 139 -12.51 14.72 6.28
N LEU A 140 -11.41 15.43 6.02
CA LEU A 140 -10.36 14.98 5.10
C LEU A 140 -9.77 13.64 5.55
N LEU A 141 -9.57 13.46 6.85
CA LEU A 141 -9.01 12.22 7.37
C LEU A 141 -9.97 11.03 7.18
N ASP A 142 -11.27 11.23 7.36
CA ASP A 142 -12.29 10.19 7.12
C ASP A 142 -12.37 9.82 5.63
N ALA A 143 -12.33 10.80 4.74
CA ALA A 143 -12.29 10.56 3.30
C ALA A 143 -11.00 9.86 2.82
N VAL A 144 -9.85 10.25 3.38
CA VAL A 144 -8.55 9.63 3.09
C VAL A 144 -8.50 8.20 3.65
N GLN A 145 -9.11 7.95 4.81
CA GLN A 145 -9.26 6.61 5.38
C GLN A 145 -10.12 5.74 4.46
N LYS A 146 -11.20 6.28 3.89
CA LYS A 146 -12.12 5.56 2.98
C LYS A 146 -11.48 4.97 1.71
N ILE A 147 -10.26 5.36 1.37
CA ILE A 147 -9.64 5.06 0.07
C ILE A 147 -8.46 4.08 0.17
N ARG A 148 -8.07 3.66 1.36
CA ARG A 148 -6.83 2.89 1.58
C ARG A 148 -7.03 1.38 1.71
N TYR A 149 -6.78 0.69 0.61
CA TYR A 149 -6.14 -0.63 0.64
C TYR A 149 -4.66 -0.49 1.04
N ILE A 150 -4.30 -1.13 2.15
CA ILE A 150 -2.99 -1.69 2.57
C ILE A 150 -1.71 -0.93 2.19
N ASP A 151 -1.37 0.06 3.01
CA ASP A 151 -0.19 0.14 3.90
C ASP A 151 -0.41 1.45 4.67
N GLY A 152 -0.87 1.32 5.92
CA GLY A 152 -1.52 2.39 6.68
C GLY A 152 -0.56 3.43 7.24
N PHE A 153 0.16 4.19 6.41
CA PHE A 153 1.11 5.21 6.89
C PHE A 153 1.02 6.59 6.24
N LEU A 154 -0.15 7.03 5.75
CA LEU A 154 -0.42 8.48 5.57
C LEU A 154 -1.37 9.09 6.63
N ILE A 155 -1.22 8.69 7.90
CA ILE A 155 -1.37 9.63 9.02
C ILE A 155 0.01 10.20 9.40
N TYR A 156 1.06 9.93 8.61
CA TYR A 156 2.36 10.56 8.83
C TYR A 156 2.33 11.88 8.11
N LEU A 157 2.32 12.92 8.94
CA LEU A 157 2.44 14.30 8.53
C LEU A 157 3.74 14.43 7.73
N PRO A 158 3.65 14.88 6.46
CA PRO A 158 2.50 15.54 5.83
C PRO A 158 1.65 14.63 4.91
N LEU A 159 0.32 14.79 4.97
CA LEU A 159 -0.64 14.17 4.05
C LEU A 159 -0.36 14.63 2.61
N CYS A 160 0.11 13.73 1.76
CA CYS A 160 0.46 14.05 0.38
C CYS A 160 -0.75 13.85 -0.55
N LEU A 161 -1.26 14.94 -1.14
CA LEU A 161 -2.33 14.92 -2.13
C LEU A 161 -1.81 15.36 -3.49
N VAL A 162 -2.37 14.80 -4.55
CA VAL A 162 -2.11 15.26 -5.93
C VAL A 162 -3.35 16.00 -6.44
N ILE A 163 -3.17 17.22 -6.93
CA ILE A 163 -4.17 18.09 -7.55
C ILE A 163 -4.27 17.71 -9.04
N HIS A 164 -5.49 17.48 -9.51
CA HIS A 164 -5.83 17.18 -10.91
C HIS A 164 -6.90 18.16 -11.42
N HIS A 165 -7.04 18.28 -12.74
CA HIS A 165 -8.21 18.97 -13.30
C HIS A 165 -9.48 18.16 -12.99
N ALA A 166 -10.60 18.87 -12.80
CA ALA A 166 -11.89 18.23 -12.49
C ALA A 166 -12.34 17.19 -13.54
N ASP A 167 -11.84 17.31 -14.77
CA ASP A 167 -12.19 16.45 -15.90
C ASP A 167 -11.26 15.21 -16.04
N ASP A 168 -10.15 15.15 -15.28
CA ASP A 168 -9.08 14.16 -15.48
C ASP A 168 -9.32 12.80 -14.80
N LEU A 169 -10.14 12.78 -13.74
CA LEU A 169 -10.36 11.57 -12.94
C LEU A 169 -11.82 11.10 -13.08
N LEU A 170 -12.04 9.98 -13.77
CA LEU A 170 -13.11 8.98 -13.49
C LEU A 170 -12.89 7.74 -14.41
N PRO A 171 -13.04 6.50 -13.89
CA PRO A 171 -14.32 6.04 -13.36
C PRO A 171 -14.27 5.56 -11.91
N LYS A 172 -15.43 5.74 -11.26
CA LYS A 172 -15.85 5.15 -9.99
C LYS A 172 -15.41 3.69 -9.95
N VAL A 173 -14.48 3.34 -9.08
CA VAL A 173 -14.43 1.95 -8.59
C VAL A 173 -15.74 1.75 -7.85
N LYS A 174 -16.75 1.23 -8.57
CA LYS A 174 -17.95 0.66 -7.95
C LYS A 174 -17.48 -0.59 -7.21
N MET A 175 -16.95 -0.41 -6.01
CA MET A 175 -17.12 -1.46 -5.01
C MET A 175 -18.62 -1.62 -4.82
N ASN A 176 -19.10 -2.84 -5.07
CA ASN A 176 -20.51 -3.18 -4.97
C ASN A 176 -21.03 -2.78 -3.57
N PRO A 177 -21.91 -1.76 -3.44
CA PRO A 177 -22.34 -1.23 -2.15
C PRO A 177 -23.26 -2.20 -1.37
N ASN A 178 -23.55 -3.37 -1.92
CA ASN A 178 -24.52 -4.32 -1.36
C ASN A 178 -23.98 -5.26 -0.24
N ILE A 179 -22.81 -4.98 0.35
CA ILE A 179 -22.18 -5.91 1.32
C ILE A 179 -22.46 -5.57 2.79
N VAL A 180 -23.21 -4.51 3.10
CA VAL A 180 -23.62 -4.25 4.51
C VAL A 180 -25.13 -4.32 4.70
N PRO A 181 -25.71 -5.52 4.90
CA PRO A 181 -27.04 -5.66 5.46
C PRO A 181 -27.04 -5.28 6.94
N ARG A 182 -28.13 -4.65 7.39
CA ARG A 182 -28.43 -4.25 8.79
C ARG A 182 -28.46 -5.41 9.83
N GLY A 183 -28.03 -6.62 9.46
CA GLY A 183 -28.15 -7.85 10.26
C GLY A 183 -26.86 -8.37 10.91
N PHE A 184 -25.82 -7.55 11.05
CA PHE A 184 -24.57 -7.94 11.72
C PHE A 184 -24.74 -8.22 13.23
N VAL A 185 -25.87 -7.79 13.81
CA VAL A 185 -26.10 -7.67 15.26
C VAL A 185 -26.61 -8.97 15.90
N GLU A 186 -27.09 -9.96 15.14
CA GLU A 186 -27.92 -11.02 15.73
C GLU A 186 -27.17 -12.27 16.24
N VAL A 187 -25.87 -12.44 15.96
CA VAL A 187 -25.16 -13.67 16.37
C VAL A 187 -23.79 -13.38 16.98
N VAL A 188 -23.79 -13.14 18.28
CA VAL A 188 -22.61 -12.94 19.14
C VAL A 188 -22.16 -14.29 19.70
N ASP A 189 -20.86 -14.59 19.61
CA ASP A 189 -20.25 -15.82 20.15
C ASP A 189 -19.66 -15.61 21.55
N GLY A 190 -19.42 -14.36 21.94
CA GLY A 190 -18.98 -13.96 23.27
C GLY A 190 -19.02 -12.46 23.45
N ASP A 191 -19.42 -12.00 24.63
CA ASP A 191 -19.57 -10.58 24.95
C ASP A 191 -18.81 -10.24 26.22
N ASN A 192 -17.79 -9.40 26.09
CA ASN A 192 -16.88 -9.07 27.19
C ASN A 192 -17.00 -7.59 27.53
N LYS A 193 -17.24 -7.30 28.81
CA LYS A 193 -17.35 -5.93 29.33
C LYS A 193 -16.13 -5.62 30.20
N TYR A 194 -15.52 -4.48 29.95
CA TYR A 194 -14.34 -4.02 30.64
C TYR A 194 -14.51 -2.58 31.09
N GLU A 195 -13.96 -2.28 32.26
CA GLU A 195 -13.77 -0.93 32.73
C GLU A 195 -12.31 -0.54 32.53
N ILE A 196 -12.09 0.50 31.73
CA ILE A 196 -10.78 1.08 31.50
C ILE A 196 -10.68 2.33 32.38
N MET A 197 -9.75 2.29 33.33
CA MET A 197 -9.47 3.38 34.24
C MET A 197 -8.26 4.16 33.71
N PRO A 198 -8.12 5.45 34.04
CA PRO A 198 -6.85 6.15 33.92
C PRO A 198 -5.81 5.39 34.77
N LEU A 199 -4.73 4.95 34.12
CA LEU A 199 -3.67 4.14 34.74
C LEU A 199 -2.33 4.67 34.26
N ASP A 200 -1.35 4.74 35.17
CA ASP A 200 0.01 5.18 34.84
C ASP A 200 0.87 4.12 34.15
N GLU A 201 0.34 2.89 34.03
CA GLU A 201 1.02 1.75 33.42
C GLU A 201 0.22 1.19 32.24
N ILE A 202 0.90 0.42 31.37
CA ILE A 202 0.27 -0.29 30.26
C ILE A 202 -0.67 -1.36 30.81
N LYS A 203 -1.93 -1.36 30.34
CA LYS A 203 -2.88 -2.43 30.65
C LYS A 203 -3.03 -3.35 29.45
N ILE A 204 -2.86 -4.66 29.65
CA ILE A 204 -3.04 -5.65 28.60
C ILE A 204 -4.29 -6.49 28.89
N ILE A 205 -5.19 -6.60 27.91
CA ILE A 205 -6.37 -7.48 27.96
C ILE A 205 -6.21 -8.54 26.88
N LYS A 206 -6.07 -9.80 27.29
CA LYS A 206 -5.99 -10.95 26.37
C LYS A 206 -7.36 -11.60 26.22
N LEU A 207 -7.76 -11.82 24.97
CA LEU A 207 -9.05 -12.37 24.58
C LEU A 207 -8.81 -13.42 23.49
N THR A 208 -8.82 -14.71 23.86
CA THR A 208 -8.57 -15.83 22.94
C THR A 208 -7.29 -15.64 22.09
N LYS A 209 -7.43 -15.16 20.84
CA LYS A 209 -6.32 -14.90 19.90
C LYS A 209 -6.02 -13.41 19.71
N LEU A 210 -6.60 -12.54 20.53
CA LEU A 210 -6.40 -11.10 20.51
C LEU A 210 -5.77 -10.64 21.81
N GLU A 211 -4.94 -9.62 21.72
CA GLU A 211 -4.37 -8.91 22.85
C GLU A 211 -4.55 -7.42 22.64
N PHE A 212 -5.25 -6.77 23.55
CA PHE A 212 -5.47 -5.33 23.55
C PHE A 212 -4.48 -4.70 24.53
N GLU A 213 -3.54 -3.93 24.01
CA GLU A 213 -2.55 -3.19 24.79
C GLU A 213 -3.00 -1.73 24.87
N PHE A 214 -3.46 -1.34 26.05
CA PHE A 214 -3.89 0.01 26.39
C PHE A 214 -2.68 0.77 26.94
N PRO A 215 -2.28 1.88 26.32
CA PRO A 215 -1.17 2.69 26.81
C PRO A 215 -1.53 3.39 28.14
N PRO A 216 -0.52 3.84 28.91
CA PRO A 216 -0.74 4.66 30.10
C PRO A 216 -1.59 5.87 29.77
N ASN A 217 -2.52 6.22 30.66
CA ASN A 217 -3.39 7.39 30.56
C ASN A 217 -4.12 7.48 29.20
N CYS A 218 -4.52 6.32 28.66
CA CYS A 218 -5.28 6.21 27.42
C CYS A 218 -6.70 6.79 27.49
N VAL A 219 -7.21 7.05 28.69
CA VAL A 219 -8.51 7.68 28.99
C VAL A 219 -8.34 8.69 30.12
N ASP A 220 -9.06 9.81 30.05
CA ASP A 220 -9.03 10.84 31.11
C ASP A 220 -9.91 10.47 32.31
N GLU A 221 -10.95 9.66 32.06
CA GLU A 221 -11.89 9.18 33.06
C GLU A 221 -12.25 7.71 32.79
N LYS A 222 -12.90 7.07 33.77
CA LYS A 222 -13.44 5.72 33.61
C LYS A 222 -14.27 5.59 32.31
N LEU A 223 -13.89 4.64 31.48
CA LEU A 223 -14.51 4.29 30.20
C LEU A 223 -15.02 2.85 30.23
N GLU A 224 -16.29 2.64 29.94
CA GLU A 224 -16.85 1.30 29.71
C GLU A 224 -16.60 0.87 28.27
N LEU A 225 -15.87 -0.23 28.11
CA LEU A 225 -15.56 -0.86 26.83
C LEU A 225 -16.24 -2.22 26.75
N ARG A 226 -16.97 -2.46 25.66
CA ARG A 226 -17.58 -3.74 25.34
C ARG A 226 -16.95 -4.30 24.06
N ILE A 227 -16.53 -5.56 24.10
CA ILE A 227 -15.95 -6.27 22.97
C ILE A 227 -16.79 -7.53 22.73
N SER A 228 -17.52 -7.55 21.61
CA SER A 228 -18.45 -8.63 21.25
C SER A 228 -17.94 -9.37 20.01
N PHE A 229 -17.59 -10.65 20.14
CA PHE A 229 -17.12 -11.47 19.01
C PHE A 229 -18.29 -11.92 18.14
N LEU A 230 -18.08 -11.90 16.83
CA LEU A 230 -19.07 -12.24 15.82
C LEU A 230 -18.72 -13.57 15.16
N LYS A 231 -19.72 -14.40 14.83
CA LYS A 231 -19.47 -15.72 14.22
C LYS A 231 -18.79 -15.61 12.85
N THR A 232 -17.66 -16.31 12.68
CA THR A 232 -16.80 -16.30 11.48
C THR A 232 -17.43 -16.97 10.26
N ALA A 233 -18.41 -17.85 10.41
CA ALA A 233 -19.11 -18.50 9.29
C ALA A 233 -19.74 -17.51 8.28
N ASN A 234 -20.03 -16.29 8.72
CA ASN A 234 -20.56 -15.22 7.86
C ASN A 234 -19.47 -14.52 7.00
N CYS A 235 -18.20 -14.74 7.30
CA CYS A 235 -17.07 -14.07 6.65
C CYS A 235 -16.80 -14.67 5.26
N VAL A 236 -16.69 -16.00 5.17
CA VAL A 236 -16.44 -16.70 3.90
C VAL A 236 -17.58 -16.47 2.89
N ALA A 237 -18.83 -16.54 3.36
CA ALA A 237 -20.02 -16.24 2.55
C ALA A 237 -20.09 -14.78 2.06
N ARG A 238 -19.29 -13.87 2.64
CA ARG A 238 -19.25 -12.43 2.33
C ARG A 238 -17.91 -11.97 1.75
N GLY A 239 -17.08 -12.90 1.27
CA GLY A 239 -15.83 -12.60 0.54
C GLY A 239 -14.55 -12.59 1.39
N LEU A 240 -14.63 -12.84 2.70
CA LEU A 240 -13.47 -12.93 3.60
C LEU A 240 -12.95 -14.35 3.76
N LYS A 241 -12.23 -14.83 2.75
CA LYS A 241 -11.71 -16.21 2.75
C LYS A 241 -10.66 -16.48 3.85
N SER A 242 -10.00 -15.44 4.39
CA SER A 242 -8.95 -15.56 5.42
C SER A 242 -9.21 -14.71 6.68
N CYS A 243 -10.47 -14.42 7.00
CA CYS A 243 -10.80 -13.74 8.26
C CYS A 243 -10.58 -14.70 9.44
N ALA A 244 -9.62 -14.34 10.30
CA ALA A 244 -9.28 -15.08 11.49
C ALA A 244 -10.25 -14.82 12.65
N CYS A 245 -10.71 -13.57 12.80
CA CYS A 245 -11.73 -13.22 13.79
C CYS A 245 -12.42 -11.90 13.41
N MET A 246 -13.64 -11.70 13.91
CA MET A 246 -14.42 -10.48 13.72
C MET A 246 -15.09 -10.12 15.04
N PHE A 247 -15.08 -8.83 15.39
CA PHE A 247 -15.53 -8.37 16.70
C PHE A 247 -16.00 -6.92 16.66
N LEU A 248 -17.01 -6.60 17.46
CA LEU A 248 -17.53 -5.26 17.66
C LEU A 248 -16.88 -4.65 18.90
N ILE A 249 -16.36 -3.43 18.78
CA ILE A 249 -15.95 -2.63 19.94
C ILE A 249 -16.99 -1.53 20.15
N GLN A 250 -17.54 -1.44 21.36
CA GLN A 250 -18.45 -0.37 21.77
C GLN A 250 -17.93 0.34 23.01
N THR A 251 -18.03 1.65 23.03
CA THR A 251 -17.80 2.46 24.24
C THR A 251 -19.10 3.12 24.66
N LYS A 252 -19.34 3.23 25.97
CA LYS A 252 -20.52 3.96 26.48
C LYS A 252 -20.17 5.39 26.92
N ASN A 253 -21.22 6.21 27.05
CA ASN A 253 -21.23 7.54 27.68
C ASN A 253 -20.49 8.64 26.90
N ASP A 254 -20.40 8.55 25.57
CA ASP A 254 -19.74 9.52 24.66
C ASP A 254 -18.26 9.84 24.98
N LYS A 255 -17.67 9.09 25.91
CA LYS A 255 -16.27 9.21 26.30
C LYS A 255 -15.37 8.62 25.22
N LYS A 256 -14.23 9.28 25.00
CA LYS A 256 -13.26 8.93 23.96
C LYS A 256 -11.93 8.50 24.58
N PHE A 257 -11.21 7.65 23.85
CA PHE A 257 -9.81 7.39 24.14
C PHE A 257 -8.98 8.63 23.81
N ARG A 258 -8.09 9.03 24.71
CA ARG A 258 -7.00 9.96 24.39
C ARG A 258 -5.97 9.30 23.48
N GLN A 259 -5.71 8.02 23.72
CA GLN A 259 -4.92 7.17 22.85
C GLN A 259 -5.56 5.79 22.76
N THR A 260 -5.84 5.34 21.55
CA THR A 260 -6.53 4.07 21.30
C THR A 260 -5.61 2.86 21.53
N PRO A 261 -6.16 1.70 21.96
CA PRO A 261 -5.37 0.50 22.20
C PRO A 261 -4.77 -0.09 20.91
N LEU A 262 -3.62 -0.74 21.05
CA LEU A 262 -3.06 -1.64 20.05
C LEU A 262 -3.74 -3.01 20.16
N ILE A 263 -4.03 -3.65 19.03
CA ILE A 263 -4.74 -4.93 18.99
C ILE A 263 -3.82 -5.97 18.34
N ARG A 264 -3.10 -6.76 19.12
CA ARG A 264 -2.23 -7.80 18.56
C ARG A 264 -3.04 -9.07 18.29
N TYR A 265 -2.83 -9.67 17.12
CA TYR A 265 -3.33 -11.00 16.83
C TYR A 265 -2.26 -12.04 17.16
N ILE A 266 -2.61 -12.96 18.05
CA ILE A 266 -1.78 -14.09 18.47
C ILE A 266 -2.01 -15.22 17.48
N SER A 267 -1.23 -15.20 16.39
CA SER A 267 -1.19 -16.27 15.39
C SER A 267 -0.42 -17.47 15.93
N SER A 268 -0.89 -18.69 15.62
CA SER A 268 -0.12 -19.92 15.87
C SER A 268 1.00 -20.14 14.83
N SER A 269 1.03 -19.34 13.77
CA SER A 269 2.07 -19.36 12.73
C SER A 269 2.83 -18.04 12.72
N SER A 270 4.15 -18.10 12.94
CA SER A 270 5.03 -16.93 13.01
C SER A 270 5.17 -16.16 11.70
N ASN A 271 4.81 -16.76 10.57
CA ASN A 271 5.06 -16.21 9.24
C ASN A 271 3.83 -15.53 8.61
N LYS A 272 2.66 -15.66 9.22
CA LYS A 272 1.44 -15.04 8.69
C LYS A 272 1.32 -13.60 9.19
N ARG A 273 1.37 -12.65 8.25
CA ARG A 273 0.97 -11.26 8.51
C ARG A 273 -0.54 -11.21 8.65
N ALA A 274 -1.02 -10.66 9.76
CA ALA A 274 -2.43 -10.49 10.03
C ALA A 274 -2.71 -9.00 10.15
N ASN A 275 -3.63 -8.52 9.33
CA ASN A 275 -4.00 -7.11 9.29
C ASN A 275 -5.37 -6.95 9.95
N LEU A 276 -5.51 -5.94 10.80
CA LEU A 276 -6.77 -5.57 11.40
C LEU A 276 -7.57 -4.68 10.45
N TYR A 277 -8.85 -4.96 10.28
CA TYR A 277 -9.80 -4.25 9.46
C TYR A 277 -10.90 -3.61 10.27
N VAL A 278 -11.43 -2.48 9.78
CA VAL A 278 -12.59 -1.78 10.36
C VAL A 278 -13.71 -1.72 9.33
N PHE A 279 -14.92 -2.13 9.71
CA PHE A 279 -16.11 -2.02 8.89
C PHE A 279 -16.88 -0.76 9.27
N ASN A 280 -16.87 0.21 8.36
CA ASN A 280 -17.94 1.21 8.28
C ASN A 280 -18.76 0.89 7.02
N GLN A 281 -20.01 1.36 6.93
CA GLN A 281 -21.07 0.81 6.06
C GLN A 281 -20.80 0.63 4.55
N ARG A 282 -19.60 0.89 4.01
CA ARG A 282 -19.28 0.66 2.59
C ARG A 282 -17.85 0.17 2.25
N TYR A 283 -16.92 -0.03 3.19
CA TYR A 283 -15.51 -0.25 2.83
C TYR A 283 -14.71 -1.12 3.83
N TRP A 284 -13.61 -1.67 3.33
CA TRP A 284 -12.64 -2.55 4.02
C TRP A 284 -11.30 -1.80 4.15
N PHE A 285 -10.65 -1.80 5.31
CA PHE A 285 -9.35 -1.14 5.52
C PHE A 285 -8.41 -2.01 6.31
N THR A 286 -7.09 -1.97 6.11
CA THR A 286 -6.12 -2.56 7.05
C THR A 286 -5.50 -1.51 7.97
N LEU A 287 -5.21 -1.86 9.22
CA LEU A 287 -4.62 -1.00 10.23
C LEU A 287 -3.14 -1.30 10.43
N ASN A 288 -2.32 -0.25 10.42
CA ASN A 288 -0.93 -0.36 10.86
C ASN A 288 -0.87 -0.49 12.39
N ASP A 289 0.07 -1.33 12.84
CA ASP A 289 0.26 -1.74 14.23
C ASP A 289 -1.01 -2.34 14.87
N ASN A 290 -2.01 -2.70 14.04
CA ASN A 290 -3.33 -3.10 14.47
C ASN A 290 -3.92 -2.16 15.54
N ARG A 291 -3.67 -0.85 15.44
CA ARG A 291 -4.20 0.14 16.39
C ARG A 291 -5.66 0.45 16.08
N MET A 292 -6.51 0.44 17.11
CA MET A 292 -7.93 0.80 16.97
C MET A 292 -8.07 2.26 16.49
N ILE A 293 -8.96 2.55 15.53
CA ILE A 293 -9.17 3.91 15.01
C ILE A 293 -10.34 4.62 15.69
N GLN A 294 -11.44 3.91 15.91
CA GLN A 294 -12.67 4.51 16.43
C GLN A 294 -13.41 3.56 17.38
N SER A 295 -14.13 4.12 18.33
CA SER A 295 -15.09 3.35 19.11
C SER A 295 -16.38 3.11 18.31
N ASN A 296 -17.21 2.17 18.77
CA ASN A 296 -18.51 1.84 18.16
C ASN A 296 -18.40 1.36 16.71
N ALA A 297 -17.39 0.54 16.41
CA ALA A 297 -17.15 -0.02 15.09
C ALA A 297 -16.92 -1.53 15.12
N CYS A 298 -17.23 -2.18 14.01
CA CYS A 298 -16.94 -3.59 13.79
C CYS A 298 -15.54 -3.73 13.20
N TYR A 299 -14.80 -4.73 13.64
CA TYR A 299 -13.42 -4.99 13.25
C TYR A 299 -13.25 -6.45 12.79
N ALA A 300 -12.31 -6.73 11.90
CA ALA A 300 -11.87 -8.10 11.59
C ALA A 300 -10.36 -8.22 11.49
N ILE A 301 -9.78 -9.30 12.01
CA ILE A 301 -8.42 -9.68 11.63
C ILE A 301 -8.49 -10.55 10.38
N VAL A 302 -7.76 -10.18 9.34
CA VAL A 302 -7.61 -10.98 8.13
C VAL A 302 -6.14 -11.31 7.93
N GLU A 303 -5.85 -12.60 7.74
CA GLU A 303 -4.50 -13.07 7.46
C GLU A 303 -4.19 -12.90 5.96
N ASP A 304 -3.00 -12.37 5.67
CA ASP A 304 -2.44 -12.39 4.32
C ASP A 304 -2.40 -13.83 3.80
N SER A 305 -2.71 -13.99 2.51
CA SER A 305 -2.55 -15.25 1.81
C SER A 305 -1.13 -15.36 1.28
N GLU A 306 -0.45 -16.45 1.66
CA GLU A 306 0.84 -16.82 1.09
C GLU A 306 0.62 -17.36 -0.32
N ILE A 307 1.06 -16.62 -1.33
CA ILE A 307 0.91 -16.98 -2.74
C ILE A 307 2.15 -17.72 -3.22
N ILE A 308 3.32 -17.16 -2.93
CA ILE A 308 4.62 -17.79 -3.13
C ILE A 308 5.31 -17.85 -1.77
N PRO A 309 5.64 -19.05 -1.26
CA PRO A 309 6.29 -19.23 0.03
C PRO A 309 7.49 -18.31 0.22
N ASN A 310 7.48 -17.54 1.31
CA ASN A 310 8.49 -16.55 1.69
C ASN A 310 8.73 -15.37 0.72
N GLU A 311 8.16 -15.37 -0.48
CA GLU A 311 8.42 -14.37 -1.53
C GLU A 311 7.24 -13.42 -1.76
N LEU A 312 6.00 -13.92 -1.71
CA LEU A 312 4.81 -13.13 -2.01
C LEU A 312 3.63 -13.46 -1.11
N TYR A 313 3.24 -12.46 -0.32
CA TYR A 313 2.03 -12.45 0.49
C TYR A 313 1.10 -11.36 -0.03
N LEU A 314 -0.17 -11.70 -0.25
CA LEU A 314 -1.20 -10.77 -0.73
C LEU A 314 -2.44 -10.83 0.15
N ASN A 315 -3.16 -9.71 0.26
CA ASN A 315 -4.44 -9.73 0.95
C ASN A 315 -5.46 -10.56 0.14
N PRO A 316 -6.38 -11.28 0.81
CA PRO A 316 -7.33 -12.17 0.13
C PRO A 316 -8.28 -11.48 -0.87
N ASP A 317 -8.42 -10.16 -0.78
CA ASP A 317 -9.27 -9.32 -1.63
C ASP A 317 -8.53 -8.80 -2.88
N MET A 318 -7.21 -8.99 -2.97
CA MET A 318 -6.40 -8.59 -4.12
C MET A 318 -6.50 -9.58 -5.29
N PHE A 319 -7.22 -10.70 -5.14
CA PHE A 319 -7.30 -11.73 -6.16
C PHE A 319 -8.62 -12.53 -6.08
N LEU A 320 -9.02 -13.17 -7.18
CA LEU A 320 -10.29 -13.95 -7.22
C LEU A 320 -10.14 -15.35 -6.60
N ASN A 321 -9.07 -16.06 -6.96
CA ASN A 321 -8.95 -17.51 -6.71
C ASN A 321 -7.84 -17.90 -5.73
N GLY A 322 -6.90 -16.99 -5.43
CA GLY A 322 -5.84 -17.20 -4.43
C GLY A 322 -4.93 -18.38 -4.65
N ARG A 323 -5.00 -18.96 -5.85
CA ARG A 323 -4.24 -20.13 -6.26
C ARG A 323 -3.47 -19.78 -7.51
N LEU A 324 -2.25 -20.28 -7.57
CA LEU A 324 -1.45 -20.30 -8.79
C LEU A 324 -1.95 -21.43 -9.68
N GLU A 325 -2.37 -21.08 -10.88
CA GLU A 325 -2.86 -22.02 -11.89
C GLU A 325 -1.81 -22.14 -13.00
N PRO A 326 -1.47 -23.35 -13.48
CA PRO A 326 -0.60 -23.50 -14.64
C PRO A 326 -1.30 -22.93 -15.88
N ARG A 327 -0.53 -22.26 -16.75
CA ARG A 327 -1.02 -21.66 -17.99
C ARG A 327 0.04 -21.78 -19.09
N ASP A 328 -0.35 -22.21 -20.28
CA ASP A 328 0.58 -22.45 -21.39
C ASP A 328 0.74 -21.27 -22.35
N TYR A 329 -0.27 -20.38 -22.44
CA TYR A 329 -0.29 -19.23 -23.34
C TYR A 329 -0.42 -17.90 -22.58
N PRO A 330 0.30 -16.81 -22.90
CA PRO A 330 1.19 -16.63 -24.06
C PRO A 330 2.53 -17.35 -23.94
N LYS A 331 2.89 -17.77 -22.73
CA LYS A 331 4.07 -18.57 -22.40
C LYS A 331 3.74 -19.46 -21.22
N LYS A 332 4.37 -20.64 -21.16
CA LYS A 332 4.24 -21.57 -20.03
C LYS A 332 4.62 -20.87 -18.73
N CYS A 333 3.70 -20.79 -17.77
CA CYS A 333 3.88 -20.05 -16.53
C CYS A 333 2.94 -20.55 -15.42
N LEU A 334 3.16 -20.06 -14.20
CA LEU A 334 2.13 -20.04 -13.16
C LEU A 334 1.41 -18.70 -13.21
N CYS A 335 0.09 -18.72 -13.14
CA CYS A 335 -0.76 -17.54 -13.26
C CYS A 335 -1.54 -17.32 -11.96
N LEU A 336 -1.44 -16.12 -11.40
CA LEU A 336 -2.33 -15.62 -10.35
C LEU A 336 -3.39 -14.72 -10.97
N ARG A 337 -4.66 -15.10 -10.85
CA ARG A 337 -5.79 -14.30 -11.35
C ARG A 337 -6.19 -13.22 -10.35
N ILE A 338 -6.08 -11.97 -10.76
CA ILE A 338 -6.40 -10.79 -9.94
C ILE A 338 -7.89 -10.47 -10.06
N LYS A 339 -8.39 -10.38 -11.29
CA LYS A 339 -9.80 -10.08 -11.58
C LYS A 339 -10.19 -10.59 -12.95
N GLU A 340 -11.50 -10.58 -13.22
CA GLU A 340 -12.03 -10.82 -14.56
C GLU A 340 -11.65 -9.67 -15.49
N ARG A 341 -11.35 -10.00 -16.74
CA ARG A 341 -10.93 -9.04 -17.74
C ARG A 341 -12.10 -8.22 -18.25
N ASN A 342 -11.92 -6.90 -18.37
CA ASN A 342 -12.88 -6.00 -19.02
C ASN A 342 -12.47 -5.71 -20.48
N ASP A 343 -12.79 -6.64 -21.38
CA ASP A 343 -12.47 -6.50 -22.81
C ASP A 343 -13.19 -5.33 -23.51
N LYS A 344 -14.26 -4.81 -22.90
CA LYS A 344 -15.01 -3.68 -23.47
C LYS A 344 -14.18 -2.39 -23.41
N ASP A 345 -13.57 -2.10 -22.27
CA ASP A 345 -12.82 -0.86 -22.05
C ASP A 345 -11.31 -1.06 -22.27
N PHE A 346 -10.79 -2.27 -22.05
CA PHE A 346 -9.35 -2.61 -22.09
C PHE A 346 -9.06 -3.77 -23.06
N SER A 347 -9.41 -3.60 -24.34
CA SER A 347 -9.36 -4.68 -25.33
C SER A 347 -7.95 -5.04 -25.83
N LYS A 348 -6.93 -4.22 -25.57
CA LYS A 348 -5.54 -4.54 -25.95
C LYS A 348 -4.82 -5.21 -24.79
N THR A 349 -4.07 -6.28 -25.06
CA THR A 349 -3.21 -6.93 -24.06
C THR A 349 -1.79 -6.42 -24.19
N ALA A 350 -1.17 -6.11 -23.07
CA ALA A 350 0.25 -5.86 -22.95
C ALA A 350 0.80 -6.49 -21.66
N TYR A 351 2.11 -6.47 -21.51
CA TYR A 351 2.85 -7.11 -20.45
C TYR A 351 3.79 -6.11 -19.79
N HIS A 352 3.90 -6.13 -18.47
CA HIS A 352 4.84 -5.30 -17.72
C HIS A 352 5.76 -6.18 -16.85
N GLY A 353 7.04 -6.23 -17.19
CA GLY A 353 8.06 -6.88 -16.39
C GLY A 353 8.25 -6.17 -15.05
N THR A 354 8.48 -6.92 -13.97
CA THR A 354 8.67 -6.31 -12.65
C THR A 354 9.53 -7.18 -11.73
N SER A 355 9.58 -6.84 -10.44
CA SER A 355 10.19 -7.67 -9.39
C SER A 355 9.13 -8.26 -8.48
N ILE A 356 9.44 -9.40 -7.85
CA ILE A 356 8.49 -10.07 -6.95
C ILE A 356 8.10 -9.17 -5.77
N GLN A 357 9.04 -8.35 -5.30
CA GLN A 357 8.84 -7.40 -4.21
C GLN A 357 7.92 -6.23 -4.61
N ALA A 358 7.84 -5.89 -5.90
CA ALA A 358 7.00 -4.81 -6.40
C ALA A 358 5.55 -5.25 -6.64
N VAL A 359 5.29 -6.55 -6.87
CA VAL A 359 3.95 -7.08 -7.22
C VAL A 359 2.87 -6.59 -6.26
N ARG A 360 3.06 -6.73 -4.94
CA ARG A 360 2.05 -6.28 -3.96
C ARG A 360 1.76 -4.78 -4.11
N SER A 361 2.80 -3.95 -4.18
CA SER A 361 2.61 -2.50 -4.33
C SER A 361 1.92 -2.12 -5.64
N ILE A 362 2.26 -2.78 -6.75
CA ILE A 362 1.64 -2.51 -8.04
C ILE A 362 0.18 -2.98 -8.06
N LEU A 363 -0.15 -4.11 -7.43
CA LEU A 363 -1.55 -4.53 -7.30
C LEU A 363 -2.35 -3.60 -6.38
N THR A 364 -1.69 -2.95 -5.42
CA THR A 364 -2.30 -1.92 -4.57
C THR A 364 -2.50 -0.60 -5.33
N ASP A 365 -1.44 -0.01 -5.88
CA ASP A 365 -1.43 1.35 -6.46
C ASP A 365 -1.76 1.38 -7.96
N GLY A 366 -1.81 0.21 -8.61
CA GLY A 366 -1.79 0.06 -10.06
C GLY A 366 -0.45 0.46 -10.69
N LEU A 367 -0.36 0.41 -12.01
CA LEU A 367 0.80 0.94 -12.74
C LEU A 367 0.80 2.46 -12.74
N VAL A 368 1.82 3.11 -12.19
CA VAL A 368 1.88 4.57 -12.04
C VAL A 368 2.99 5.18 -12.91
N ILE A 369 2.81 6.42 -13.35
CA ILE A 369 3.88 7.15 -14.04
C ILE A 369 4.98 7.55 -13.06
N PRO A 370 6.26 7.56 -13.49
CA PRO A 370 7.34 8.11 -12.68
C PRO A 370 7.06 9.56 -12.26
N GLY A 371 7.36 9.89 -11.02
CA GLY A 371 6.92 11.09 -10.31
C GLY A 371 5.71 10.87 -9.41
N THR A 372 4.92 9.81 -9.59
CA THR A 372 3.75 9.53 -8.74
C THR A 372 4.16 9.16 -7.31
N VAL A 373 3.49 9.74 -6.32
CA VAL A 373 3.59 9.32 -4.91
C VAL A 373 2.60 8.18 -4.66
N THR A 374 3.10 7.01 -4.29
CA THR A 374 2.30 5.81 -3.99
C THR A 374 1.59 5.91 -2.64
N ALA A 375 0.73 4.93 -2.32
CA ALA A 375 0.04 4.89 -1.02
C ALA A 375 1.01 4.79 0.17
N THR A 376 2.24 4.33 -0.06
CA THR A 376 3.30 4.28 0.96
C THR A 376 4.05 5.61 1.13
N GLY A 377 3.66 6.67 0.40
CA GLY A 377 4.38 7.95 0.35
C GLY A 377 5.66 7.90 -0.48
N LYS A 378 5.95 6.75 -1.13
CA LYS A 378 7.12 6.60 -1.99
C LYS A 378 6.85 7.28 -3.32
N ARG A 379 7.69 8.25 -3.70
CA ARG A 379 7.72 8.76 -5.07
C ARG A 379 8.40 7.73 -5.98
N ILE A 380 7.68 7.23 -6.97
CA ILE A 380 8.25 6.35 -8.00
C ILE A 380 9.16 7.20 -8.89
N ASN A 381 10.39 6.76 -9.12
CA ASN A 381 11.31 7.39 -10.03
C ASN A 381 11.96 6.32 -10.91
N PRO A 382 12.42 6.66 -12.12
CA PRO A 382 13.20 5.72 -12.93
C PRO A 382 14.47 5.31 -12.16
N PRO A 383 14.90 4.04 -12.29
CA PRO A 383 16.17 3.60 -11.72
C PRO A 383 17.35 4.42 -12.27
N ALA A 384 18.45 4.51 -11.51
CA ALA A 384 19.59 5.36 -11.86
C ALA A 384 20.28 5.01 -13.19
N ASN A 385 20.14 3.76 -13.65
CA ASN A 385 20.66 3.25 -14.92
C ASN A 385 19.68 3.40 -16.09
N HIS A 386 18.50 3.99 -15.87
CA HIS A 386 17.52 4.28 -16.92
C HIS A 386 17.63 5.74 -17.36
N ILE A 387 17.03 6.05 -18.52
CA ILE A 387 16.84 7.43 -18.96
C ILE A 387 16.09 8.16 -17.83
N ALA A 388 16.70 9.22 -17.31
CA ALA A 388 16.09 10.02 -16.25
C ALA A 388 14.87 10.78 -16.78
N ARG A 389 14.03 11.25 -15.88
CA ARG A 389 12.93 12.16 -16.23
C ARG A 389 13.48 13.46 -16.81
N GLU A 390 12.68 14.12 -17.63
CA GLU A 390 13.03 15.37 -18.35
C GLU A 390 14.17 15.21 -19.35
N ARG A 391 14.57 13.97 -19.62
CA ARG A 391 15.57 13.71 -20.64
C ARG A 391 14.87 13.39 -21.95
N PRO A 392 15.16 14.18 -23.00
CA PRO A 392 14.63 13.86 -24.30
C PRO A 392 15.30 12.60 -24.82
N ALA A 393 14.49 11.68 -25.34
CA ALA A 393 14.96 10.52 -26.08
C ALA A 393 13.91 10.12 -27.11
N PHE A 394 14.35 9.62 -28.26
CA PHE A 394 13.46 9.16 -29.34
C PHE A 394 12.39 10.20 -29.76
N ASN A 395 12.79 11.49 -29.84
CA ASN A 395 11.91 12.63 -30.13
C ASN A 395 10.78 12.89 -29.11
N ILE A 396 10.89 12.34 -27.89
CA ILE A 396 9.97 12.60 -26.79
C ILE A 396 10.68 13.50 -25.76
N PRO A 397 10.10 14.67 -25.37
CA PRO A 397 10.74 15.58 -24.42
C PRO A 397 11.01 14.98 -23.03
N ASP A 398 10.06 14.22 -22.48
CA ASP A 398 10.24 13.46 -21.24
C ASP A 398 10.04 11.97 -21.52
N PHE A 399 11.12 11.31 -21.95
CA PHE A 399 11.03 9.89 -22.26
C PHE A 399 10.70 9.06 -21.01
N ALA A 400 11.15 9.41 -19.81
CA ALA A 400 10.87 8.55 -18.66
C ALA A 400 9.47 8.78 -18.03
N GLY A 401 8.75 9.83 -18.42
CA GLY A 401 7.45 10.22 -17.87
C GLY A 401 6.24 9.39 -18.31
N ALA A 402 6.37 8.08 -18.49
CA ALA A 402 5.26 7.21 -18.93
C ALA A 402 5.29 5.83 -18.24
N ILE A 403 4.17 5.11 -18.30
CA ILE A 403 4.11 3.68 -18.01
C ILE A 403 4.56 2.93 -19.25
N PHE A 404 5.51 2.02 -19.08
CA PHE A 404 6.03 1.16 -20.13
C PHE A 404 5.41 -0.22 -20.04
N VAL A 405 4.78 -0.67 -21.12
CA VAL A 405 4.28 -2.04 -21.31
C VAL A 405 4.67 -2.52 -22.70
N SER A 406 4.63 -3.82 -22.96
CA SER A 406 4.94 -4.39 -24.27
C SER A 406 3.84 -5.34 -24.74
N PRO A 407 3.51 -5.41 -26.04
CA PRO A 407 2.66 -6.49 -26.56
C PRO A 407 3.37 -7.86 -26.48
N SER A 408 4.69 -7.88 -26.30
CA SER A 408 5.50 -9.09 -26.20
C SER A 408 5.75 -9.46 -24.75
N VAL A 409 5.25 -10.64 -24.35
CA VAL A 409 5.57 -11.21 -23.03
C VAL A 409 7.07 -11.51 -22.91
N HIS A 410 7.73 -11.85 -24.02
CA HIS A 410 9.16 -12.17 -24.06
C HIS A 410 10.00 -10.92 -23.81
N TYR A 411 9.63 -9.80 -24.42
CA TYR A 411 10.28 -8.52 -24.21
C TYR A 411 10.15 -8.07 -22.75
N SER A 412 8.96 -8.20 -22.17
CA SER A 412 8.73 -7.90 -20.75
C SER A 412 9.39 -8.87 -19.77
N CYS A 413 9.93 -10.01 -20.23
CA CYS A 413 10.77 -10.90 -19.42
C CYS A 413 12.25 -10.51 -19.42
N ASP A 414 12.69 -9.59 -20.27
CA ASP A 414 14.09 -9.20 -20.35
C ASP A 414 14.59 -8.66 -19.01
N SER A 415 15.85 -8.96 -18.68
CA SER A 415 16.48 -8.54 -17.42
C SER A 415 16.54 -7.02 -17.24
N THR A 416 16.37 -6.25 -18.31
CA THR A 416 16.23 -4.78 -18.27
C THR A 416 14.94 -4.35 -17.57
N TYR A 417 13.84 -5.09 -17.76
CA TYR A 417 12.52 -4.74 -17.24
C TYR A 417 12.10 -5.56 -16.02
N ALA A 418 12.67 -6.76 -15.83
CA ALA A 418 12.18 -7.68 -14.83
C ALA A 418 13.30 -8.35 -14.02
N ILE A 419 13.03 -8.56 -12.73
CA ILE A 419 13.99 -9.14 -11.79
C ILE A 419 13.59 -10.58 -11.50
N GLN A 420 14.54 -11.49 -11.68
CA GLN A 420 14.36 -12.92 -11.44
C GLN A 420 14.30 -13.23 -9.95
N PHE A 421 13.52 -14.25 -9.58
CA PHE A 421 13.50 -14.85 -8.24
C PHE A 421 13.44 -16.37 -8.35
N THR A 422 13.82 -17.07 -7.28
CA THR A 422 13.84 -18.54 -7.26
C THR A 422 12.59 -19.08 -6.57
N PHE A 423 11.90 -20.02 -7.22
CA PHE A 423 10.80 -20.76 -6.62
C PHE A 423 10.80 -22.21 -7.12
N ASN A 424 10.72 -23.19 -6.21
CA ASN A 424 10.77 -24.62 -6.55
C ASN A 424 11.94 -25.01 -7.49
N ASP A 425 13.15 -24.52 -7.20
CA ASP A 425 14.36 -24.73 -8.01
C ASP A 425 14.27 -24.22 -9.47
N GLN A 426 13.31 -23.32 -9.76
CA GLN A 426 13.18 -22.63 -11.03
C GLN A 426 13.46 -21.14 -10.84
N LEU A 427 14.20 -20.57 -11.78
CA LEU A 427 14.34 -19.12 -11.91
C LEU A 427 13.11 -18.60 -12.66
N MET A 428 12.33 -17.77 -12.00
CA MET A 428 11.09 -17.19 -12.51
C MET A 428 11.18 -15.68 -12.59
N VAL A 429 10.38 -15.11 -13.49
CA VAL A 429 10.19 -13.66 -13.64
C VAL A 429 8.71 -13.33 -13.45
N PRO A 430 8.37 -12.36 -12.58
CA PRO A 430 7.01 -11.86 -12.47
C PRO A 430 6.73 -10.86 -13.58
N VAL A 431 5.64 -11.09 -14.32
CA VAL A 431 5.15 -10.23 -15.39
C VAL A 431 3.67 -9.96 -15.17
N LEU A 432 3.27 -8.69 -15.16
CA LEU A 432 1.87 -8.31 -15.08
C LEU A 432 1.24 -8.40 -16.46
N GLU A 433 0.07 -9.03 -16.56
CA GLU A 433 -0.75 -8.99 -17.76
C GLU A 433 -1.75 -7.83 -17.63
N VAL A 434 -1.64 -6.89 -18.58
CA VAL A 434 -2.23 -5.56 -18.51
C VAL A 434 -3.18 -5.36 -19.69
N GLY A 435 -4.42 -5.01 -19.40
CA GLY A 435 -5.40 -4.53 -20.35
C GLY A 435 -5.12 -3.05 -20.60
N VAL A 436 -5.08 -2.65 -21.87
CA VAL A 436 -4.79 -1.28 -22.29
C VAL A 436 -5.98 -0.75 -23.08
N ARG A 437 -6.41 0.48 -22.77
CA ARG A 437 -7.49 1.15 -23.50
C ARG A 437 -7.06 1.37 -24.95
N PRO A 438 -7.89 1.07 -25.95
CA PRO A 438 -7.57 1.36 -27.35
C PRO A 438 -7.21 2.83 -27.57
N ASN A 439 -6.22 3.08 -28.43
CA ASN A 439 -5.78 4.42 -28.83
C ASN A 439 -5.25 5.33 -27.69
N SER A 440 -4.95 4.76 -26.52
CA SER A 440 -4.44 5.50 -25.34
C SER A 440 -2.91 5.45 -25.18
N TYR A 441 -2.22 4.81 -26.11
CA TYR A 441 -0.79 4.53 -26.02
C TYR A 441 -0.07 4.89 -27.31
N THR A 442 1.22 5.15 -27.17
CA THR A 442 2.14 5.42 -28.30
C THR A 442 3.13 4.28 -28.41
N LYS A 443 3.50 3.92 -29.64
CA LYS A 443 4.30 2.72 -29.95
C LYS A 443 5.71 3.11 -30.35
N PHE A 444 6.67 2.32 -29.91
CA PHE A 444 8.09 2.54 -30.12
C PHE A 444 8.79 1.23 -30.47
N PRO A 445 9.91 1.31 -31.21
CA PRO A 445 10.78 0.17 -31.41
C PRO A 445 11.43 -0.27 -30.10
N SER A 446 12.11 -1.42 -30.14
CA SER A 446 12.91 -1.93 -29.02
C SER A 446 13.94 -0.90 -28.54
N THR A 447 13.99 -0.64 -27.24
CA THR A 447 15.12 0.04 -26.59
C THR A 447 16.12 -0.92 -25.92
N VAL A 448 15.79 -2.21 -25.82
CA VAL A 448 16.73 -3.25 -25.41
C VAL A 448 17.71 -3.53 -26.54
N THR A 449 19.01 -3.45 -26.23
CA THR A 449 20.10 -3.76 -27.16
C THR A 449 20.19 -5.29 -27.34
N ASP A 450 20.38 -5.74 -28.58
CA ASP A 450 20.51 -7.16 -28.94
C ASP A 450 19.30 -8.05 -28.57
N TYR A 451 18.09 -7.47 -28.48
CA TYR A 451 16.87 -8.24 -28.28
C TYR A 451 16.62 -9.22 -29.44
N THR A 452 16.37 -10.48 -29.10
CA THR A 452 16.01 -11.51 -30.09
C THR A 452 14.49 -11.53 -30.29
N LEU A 453 14.04 -11.22 -31.50
CA LEU A 453 12.62 -11.21 -31.85
C LEU A 453 12.00 -12.61 -31.81
N HIS A 454 10.77 -12.69 -31.31
CA HIS A 454 9.92 -13.87 -31.31
C HIS A 454 8.78 -13.75 -32.35
N ASP A 455 8.11 -14.87 -32.66
CA ASP A 455 7.17 -15.01 -33.80
C ASP A 455 6.02 -13.99 -33.86
N ASN A 456 5.67 -13.32 -32.76
CA ASN A 456 4.60 -12.31 -32.69
C ASN A 456 5.12 -10.89 -32.42
N ASP A 457 6.43 -10.71 -32.38
CA ASP A 457 7.04 -9.41 -32.12
C ASP A 457 7.02 -8.56 -33.39
N ASN A 458 6.50 -7.34 -33.25
CA ASN A 458 6.69 -6.30 -34.25
C ASN A 458 7.84 -5.40 -33.78
N PRO A 459 9.02 -5.41 -34.42
CA PRO A 459 10.20 -4.68 -33.95
C PRO A 459 9.99 -3.16 -33.84
N GLU A 460 9.04 -2.60 -34.59
CA GLU A 460 8.69 -1.18 -34.58
C GLU A 460 7.66 -0.81 -33.50
N GLU A 461 7.06 -1.80 -32.85
CA GLU A 461 5.95 -1.62 -31.89
C GLU A 461 6.12 -2.44 -30.59
N LEU A 462 7.37 -2.77 -30.25
CA LEU A 462 7.71 -3.57 -29.06
C LEU A 462 7.50 -2.84 -27.74
N GLU A 463 7.52 -1.51 -27.74
CA GLU A 463 7.31 -0.70 -26.54
C GLU A 463 6.08 0.17 -26.67
N TRP A 464 5.17 0.05 -25.71
CA TRP A 464 3.99 0.89 -25.59
C TRP A 464 4.16 1.80 -24.39
N ARG A 465 3.99 3.09 -24.64
CA ARG A 465 4.00 4.13 -23.62
C ARG A 465 2.60 4.61 -23.35
N ILE A 466 2.24 4.61 -22.08
CA ILE A 466 0.94 5.05 -21.60
C ILE A 466 1.14 6.23 -20.66
N ASN A 467 0.61 7.39 -21.04
CA ASN A 467 0.79 8.64 -20.30
C ASN A 467 -0.27 8.82 -19.22
N ASN A 468 -1.48 8.28 -19.44
CA ASN A 468 -2.54 8.28 -18.45
C ASN A 468 -2.65 6.90 -17.80
N PRO A 469 -2.29 6.75 -16.52
CA PRO A 469 -2.43 5.49 -15.83
C PRO A 469 -3.83 4.87 -15.88
N LEU A 470 -4.91 5.66 -15.97
CA LEU A 470 -6.30 5.16 -16.02
C LEU A 470 -6.61 4.33 -17.28
N ASP A 471 -5.70 4.34 -18.25
CA ASP A 471 -5.81 3.55 -19.46
C ASP A 471 -5.20 2.15 -19.33
N THR A 472 -4.80 1.76 -18.12
CA THR A 472 -4.30 0.42 -17.78
C THR A 472 -5.16 -0.29 -16.76
N GLU A 473 -5.27 -1.61 -16.93
CA GLU A 473 -5.91 -2.50 -15.97
C GLU A 473 -5.11 -3.79 -15.81
N ILE A 474 -4.66 -4.13 -14.59
CA ILE A 474 -3.99 -5.40 -14.33
C ILE A 474 -5.04 -6.47 -14.03
N PHE A 475 -4.98 -7.60 -14.73
CA PHE A 475 -5.93 -8.70 -14.52
C PHE A 475 -5.27 -10.04 -14.15
N ASN A 476 -3.99 -10.27 -14.50
CA ASN A 476 -3.21 -11.42 -14.04
C ASN A 476 -1.79 -11.02 -13.65
N VAL A 477 -1.17 -11.84 -12.79
CA VAL A 477 0.29 -11.88 -12.58
C VAL A 477 0.80 -13.23 -13.06
N LEU A 478 1.74 -13.20 -14.00
CA LEU A 478 2.38 -14.38 -14.58
C LEU A 478 3.75 -14.56 -13.94
N PHE A 479 4.05 -15.78 -13.50
CA PHE A 479 5.38 -16.18 -13.01
C PHE A 479 5.99 -17.11 -14.05
N ILE A 480 6.86 -16.54 -14.88
CA ILE A 480 7.38 -17.15 -16.10
C ILE A 480 8.76 -17.74 -15.81
N PRO A 481 8.99 -19.05 -16.02
CA PRO A 481 10.31 -19.65 -15.91
C PRO A 481 11.24 -19.13 -17.01
N VAL A 482 12.47 -18.76 -16.64
CA VAL A 482 13.52 -18.27 -17.56
C VAL A 482 14.49 -19.38 -17.95
N MET A 483 14.67 -20.37 -17.08
CA MET A 483 15.41 -21.59 -17.35
C MET A 483 14.57 -22.79 -16.91
N GLU A 484 14.58 -23.86 -17.70
CA GLU A 484 14.05 -25.14 -17.23
C GLU A 484 14.97 -25.67 -16.11
N SER A 485 14.40 -26.06 -14.96
CA SER A 485 15.24 -26.59 -13.89
C SER A 485 15.99 -27.83 -14.39
N ILE A 486 17.25 -27.99 -13.96
CA ILE A 486 18.07 -29.19 -14.27
C ILE A 486 17.29 -30.46 -13.87
N THR A 487 16.49 -30.38 -12.82
CA THR A 487 15.59 -31.44 -12.33
C THR A 487 14.43 -31.72 -13.29
N PHE A 488 13.79 -30.68 -13.83
CA PHE A 488 12.70 -30.81 -14.82
C PHE A 488 13.22 -31.36 -16.15
N ALA A 489 14.36 -30.87 -16.63
CA ALA A 489 15.04 -31.39 -17.82
C ALA A 489 15.45 -32.87 -17.64
N ARG A 490 15.82 -33.28 -16.42
CA ARG A 490 16.07 -34.69 -16.07
C ARG A 490 14.79 -35.54 -16.09
N ILE A 491 13.67 -35.02 -15.61
CA ILE A 491 12.37 -35.72 -15.59
C ILE A 491 11.82 -35.86 -17.02
N GLU A 492 11.91 -34.82 -17.85
CA GLU A 492 11.53 -34.89 -19.27
C GLU A 492 12.41 -35.87 -20.04
N ARG A 493 13.74 -35.84 -19.84
CA ARG A 493 14.64 -36.86 -20.41
C ARG A 493 14.24 -38.27 -20.00
N LYS A 494 13.86 -38.49 -18.74
CA LYS A 494 13.38 -39.82 -18.29
C LYS A 494 12.06 -40.21 -18.96
N LYS A 495 11.12 -39.29 -19.17
CA LYS A 495 9.87 -39.58 -19.88
C LYS A 495 10.11 -39.95 -21.35
N ARG A 496 11.00 -39.25 -22.05
CA ARG A 496 11.37 -39.55 -23.45
C ARG A 496 12.23 -40.81 -23.63
N ILE A 497 12.74 -41.40 -22.55
CA ILE A 497 13.47 -42.69 -22.58
C ILE A 497 12.49 -43.87 -22.35
N VAL A 498 11.28 -43.58 -21.87
CA VAL A 498 10.24 -44.58 -21.55
C VAL A 498 9.15 -44.63 -22.63
N GLU A 499 9.01 -43.58 -23.44
CA GLU A 499 8.36 -43.59 -24.76
C GLU A 499 9.37 -44.05 -25.84
#